data_AF-A0A8T6NZ92-F1
#
_entry.id   AF-A0A8T6NZ92-F1
#
_cell.length_a   1.000
_cell.length_b   1.000
_cell.length_c   1.000
_cell.angle_alpha   90.00
_cell.angle_beta   90.00
_cell.angle_gamma   90.00
#
_symmetry.space_group_name_H-M   'P 1'
#
loop_
_entity.id
_entity.type
_entity.pdbx_description
1 polymer ?
#
loop_
_entity_poly.entity_id
_entity_poly.type
_entity_poly.pdbx_seq_one_letter_code
_entity_poly.pdbx_strand_id
1 'polypeptide(L)'
;PAIGSTPLAGAAPEAHQTCREQFTDVDLDAYNSLQNAADIPVVVSSLGYEEYNFFGLSYGTMLGQHLMRAHPEGLRSVVLDSVVPLDINFLLRLPQSADRAFSLLFESCAADPFCSSAYPDLEATFQQAAAALDEEPVTVTVPADDPFEVTVDGDFLVEYLFESLYDAELIPMLPGYIANAAAGDLVWVEEHGAQILVEETFATGFFHTVLCAEDADFEPEVGGDVRPLLAGMARETWAEFRAACAVWDVAPIDADEPVTSPIPALLLAGEFDPVTPPAFAEHLAESLPNGAAVTIPGGSHGAVGAGSCPFQIVLDFLEDPQQPPDTGCTQTMAVSFQRPLADYMLVPTERFGAQILIPEAWQEVEDGVFEPPTAGDLRMAVFTLEGDNANRTARAYIRGLEADGWEKFGVETVEGRDWHIFLIAEGDLLTVLSAASAGDGIYVLALTAPEPRLGDLADVIYFPAVEAFEIAQ
;
A
#
# COMPACT_ATOMS: atom_id res chain seq x y z
N PRO A 1 -7.25 -17.90 -12.31
CA PRO A 1 -8.00 -17.07 -11.34
C PRO A 1 -7.79 -15.61 -11.75
N ALA A 2 -8.84 -14.78 -11.71
CA ALA A 2 -8.65 -13.32 -11.72
C ALA A 2 -7.75 -12.95 -10.54
N ILE A 3 -6.84 -12.00 -10.69
CA ILE A 3 -6.02 -11.53 -9.59
C ILE A 3 -6.73 -10.34 -8.95
N GLY A 4 -6.87 -10.35 -7.62
CA GLY A 4 -7.19 -9.16 -6.83
C GLY A 4 -8.63 -8.62 -6.93
N SER A 5 -8.73 -7.31 -6.69
CA SER A 5 -9.95 -6.59 -6.29
C SER A 5 -10.89 -6.22 -7.44
N THR A 6 -10.51 -6.51 -8.70
CA THR A 6 -11.31 -6.22 -9.88
C THR A 6 -12.03 -7.50 -10.35
N PRO A 7 -13.33 -7.71 -10.04
CA PRO A 7 -14.03 -8.99 -10.22
C PRO A 7 -14.27 -9.39 -11.69
N LEU A 8 -13.81 -8.55 -12.62
CA LEU A 8 -14.18 -8.63 -14.01
C LEU A 8 -13.19 -9.48 -14.82
N ALA A 9 -11.90 -9.51 -14.46
CA ALA A 9 -10.87 -10.18 -15.25
C ALA A 9 -11.06 -11.71 -15.31
N GLY A 10 -11.26 -12.26 -16.50
CA GLY A 10 -11.17 -13.69 -16.79
C GLY A 10 -12.36 -14.54 -16.33
N ALA A 11 -13.48 -13.95 -15.91
CA ALA A 11 -14.68 -14.72 -15.56
C ALA A 11 -15.40 -15.25 -16.81
N ALA A 12 -15.54 -16.58 -16.92
CA ALA A 12 -16.34 -17.18 -17.99
C ALA A 12 -17.82 -16.71 -17.86
N PRO A 13 -18.55 -16.46 -18.96
CA PRO A 13 -19.96 -16.05 -18.90
C PRO A 13 -20.86 -16.93 -18.02
N GLU A 14 -20.55 -18.23 -17.93
CA GLU A 14 -21.24 -19.17 -17.05
C GLU A 14 -21.09 -18.85 -15.55
N ALA A 15 -20.00 -18.19 -15.14
CA ALA A 15 -19.76 -17.77 -13.76
C ALA A 15 -20.71 -16.63 -13.37
N HIS A 16 -20.89 -15.63 -14.24
CA HIS A 16 -21.88 -14.56 -14.01
C HIS A 16 -23.29 -15.13 -13.88
N GLN A 17 -23.67 -16.08 -14.75
CA GLN A 17 -24.97 -16.75 -14.68
C GLN A 17 -25.15 -17.50 -13.36
N THR A 18 -24.14 -18.28 -12.95
CA THR A 18 -24.16 -19.03 -11.68
C THR A 18 -24.30 -18.09 -10.47
N CYS A 19 -23.64 -16.93 -10.50
CA CYS A 19 -23.79 -15.91 -9.46
C CYS A 19 -25.20 -15.31 -9.47
N ARG A 20 -25.71 -14.90 -10.64
CA ARG A 20 -27.05 -14.30 -10.81
C ARG A 20 -28.18 -15.20 -10.31
N GLU A 21 -28.05 -16.51 -10.50
CA GLU A 21 -29.02 -17.52 -10.05
C GLU A 21 -29.17 -17.61 -8.53
N GLN A 22 -28.21 -17.07 -7.76
CA GLN A 22 -28.32 -17.00 -6.30
C GLN A 22 -29.30 -15.91 -5.82
N PHE A 23 -29.68 -14.96 -6.69
CA PHE A 23 -30.51 -13.80 -6.35
C PHE A 23 -31.90 -13.83 -7.03
N THR A 24 -32.58 -14.98 -6.98
CA THR A 24 -33.88 -15.16 -7.65
C THR A 24 -35.06 -14.55 -6.90
N ASP A 25 -34.95 -14.35 -5.58
CA ASP A 25 -35.98 -13.78 -4.71
C ASP A 25 -35.66 -12.34 -4.26
N VAL A 26 -34.73 -11.67 -4.94
CA VAL A 26 -34.25 -10.32 -4.61
C VAL A 26 -34.58 -9.36 -5.76
N ASP A 27 -35.10 -8.17 -5.42
CA ASP A 27 -35.28 -7.08 -6.38
C ASP A 27 -33.95 -6.36 -6.60
N LEU A 28 -33.21 -6.75 -7.64
CA LEU A 28 -31.88 -6.19 -7.92
C LEU A 28 -31.93 -4.70 -8.31
N ASP A 29 -33.04 -4.22 -8.85
CA ASP A 29 -33.21 -2.80 -9.23
C ASP A 29 -33.22 -1.88 -7.99
N ALA A 30 -33.47 -2.43 -6.79
CA ALA A 30 -33.41 -1.70 -5.54
C ALA A 30 -31.98 -1.47 -5.00
N TYR A 31 -30.95 -2.04 -5.64
CA TYR A 31 -29.56 -1.98 -5.20
C TYR A 31 -28.71 -1.13 -6.14
N ASN A 32 -28.84 0.19 -5.99
CA ASN A 32 -28.07 1.21 -6.72
C ASN A 32 -27.72 2.40 -5.80
N SER A 33 -26.81 3.25 -6.24
CA SER A 33 -26.29 4.39 -5.48
C SER A 33 -27.37 5.36 -5.02
N LEU A 34 -28.43 5.57 -5.81
CA LEU A 34 -29.53 6.46 -5.43
C LEU A 34 -30.33 5.91 -4.25
N GLN A 35 -30.64 4.61 -4.24
CA GLN A 35 -31.32 3.96 -3.11
C GLN A 35 -30.41 3.91 -1.89
N ASN A 36 -29.14 3.53 -2.07
CA ASN A 36 -28.16 3.48 -0.99
C ASN A 36 -27.97 4.85 -0.31
N ALA A 37 -27.91 5.94 -1.09
CA ALA A 37 -27.82 7.29 -0.55
C ALA A 37 -29.07 7.70 0.24
N ALA A 38 -30.26 7.25 -0.17
CA ALA A 38 -31.53 7.53 0.51
C ALA A 38 -31.64 6.84 1.88
N ASP A 39 -30.95 5.72 2.07
CA ASP A 39 -30.95 4.97 3.33
C ASP A 39 -30.10 5.63 4.42
N ILE A 40 -29.05 6.38 4.04
CA ILE A 40 -28.11 6.99 4.99
C ILE A 40 -28.81 7.90 6.03
N PRO A 41 -29.65 8.89 5.64
CA PRO A 41 -30.36 9.72 6.61
C PRO A 41 -31.30 8.92 7.52
N VAL A 42 -31.87 7.81 7.03
CA VAL A 42 -32.74 6.92 7.81
C VAL A 42 -31.93 6.22 8.90
N VAL A 43 -30.75 5.70 8.57
CA VAL A 43 -29.84 5.08 9.54
C VAL A 43 -29.39 6.11 10.59
N VAL A 44 -28.90 7.28 10.13
CA VAL A 44 -28.41 8.36 11.00
C VAL A 44 -29.49 8.81 11.99
N SER A 45 -30.69 9.12 11.50
CA SER A 45 -31.79 9.57 12.36
C SER A 45 -32.28 8.47 13.31
N SER A 46 -32.23 7.20 12.89
CA SER A 46 -32.57 6.04 13.74
C SER A 46 -31.57 5.86 14.90
N LEU A 47 -30.31 6.28 14.72
CA LEU A 47 -29.29 6.33 15.77
C LEU A 47 -29.42 7.58 16.67
N GLY A 48 -30.32 8.51 16.33
CA GLY A 48 -30.60 9.70 17.15
C GLY A 48 -29.70 10.91 16.85
N TYR A 49 -29.01 10.92 15.71
CA TYR A 49 -28.20 12.07 15.29
C TYR A 49 -29.04 13.04 14.45
N GLU A 50 -28.99 14.33 14.80
CA GLU A 50 -29.62 15.43 14.03
C GLU A 50 -28.69 15.97 12.93
N GLU A 51 -27.38 15.90 13.17
CA GLU A 51 -26.33 16.28 12.23
C GLU A 51 -25.27 15.17 12.17
N TYR A 52 -24.66 15.00 11.00
CA TYR A 52 -23.65 13.99 10.75
C TYR A 52 -22.63 14.45 9.70
N ASN A 53 -21.45 13.85 9.71
CA ASN A 53 -20.49 13.98 8.62
C ASN A 53 -20.46 12.64 7.86
N PHE A 54 -20.19 12.68 6.56
CA PHE A 54 -20.05 11.49 5.74
C PHE A 54 -18.60 11.29 5.32
N PHE A 55 -18.08 10.08 5.47
CA PHE A 55 -16.80 9.66 4.92
C PHE A 55 -17.06 8.55 3.91
N GLY A 56 -16.65 8.75 2.66
CA GLY A 56 -16.74 7.77 1.59
C GLY A 56 -15.37 7.47 1.02
N LEU A 57 -15.08 6.19 0.82
CA LEU A 57 -13.87 5.71 0.14
C LEU A 57 -14.27 5.08 -1.20
N SER A 58 -13.57 5.40 -2.29
CA SER A 58 -13.76 4.76 -3.60
C SER A 58 -15.21 4.88 -4.09
N TYR A 59 -15.93 3.77 -4.32
CA TYR A 59 -17.39 3.76 -4.56
C TYR A 59 -18.19 4.59 -3.54
N GLY A 60 -17.78 4.59 -2.26
CA GLY A 60 -18.39 5.43 -1.23
C GLY A 60 -18.36 6.92 -1.57
N THR A 61 -17.45 7.37 -2.45
CA THR A 61 -17.42 8.75 -2.94
C THR A 61 -18.54 9.06 -3.94
N MET A 62 -18.99 8.10 -4.74
CA MET A 62 -20.20 8.23 -5.56
C MET A 62 -21.42 8.39 -4.64
N LEU A 63 -21.53 7.54 -3.61
CA LEU A 63 -22.58 7.66 -2.59
C LEU A 63 -22.59 9.04 -1.90
N GLY A 64 -21.40 9.55 -1.55
CA GLY A 64 -21.27 10.88 -0.96
C GLY A 64 -21.78 12.00 -1.88
N GLN A 65 -21.49 11.91 -3.18
CA GLN A 65 -22.00 12.87 -4.18
C GLN A 65 -23.52 12.79 -4.34
N HIS A 66 -24.10 11.58 -4.39
CA HIS A 66 -25.55 11.41 -4.43
C HIS A 66 -26.23 11.91 -3.15
N LEU A 67 -25.64 11.64 -1.98
CA LEU A 67 -26.11 12.14 -0.70
C LEU A 67 -26.11 13.68 -0.66
N MET A 68 -25.03 14.33 -1.11
CA MET A 68 -24.94 15.78 -1.21
C MET A 68 -26.01 16.39 -2.13
N ARG A 69 -26.39 15.69 -3.21
CA ARG A 69 -27.42 16.14 -4.17
C ARG A 69 -28.84 15.90 -3.66
N ALA A 70 -29.14 14.69 -3.23
CA ALA A 70 -30.50 14.20 -3.05
C ALA A 70 -30.96 14.22 -1.58
N HIS A 71 -30.02 14.15 -0.64
CA HIS A 71 -30.29 13.99 0.80
C HIS A 71 -29.39 14.86 1.69
N PRO A 72 -29.29 16.19 1.44
CA PRO A 72 -28.38 17.06 2.17
C PRO A 72 -28.79 17.34 3.62
N GLU A 73 -30.00 16.98 4.04
CA GLU A 73 -30.51 17.30 5.37
C GLU A 73 -29.66 16.67 6.48
N GLY A 74 -29.16 17.50 7.40
CA GLY A 74 -28.30 17.08 8.51
C GLY A 74 -26.84 16.80 8.13
N LEU A 75 -26.49 16.85 6.83
CA LEU A 75 -25.11 16.62 6.38
C LEU A 75 -24.25 17.88 6.60
N ARG A 76 -23.36 17.80 7.60
CA ARG A 76 -22.50 18.92 8.03
C ARG A 76 -21.25 19.08 7.15
N SER A 77 -20.59 17.97 6.81
CA SER A 77 -19.45 17.94 5.91
C SER A 77 -19.26 16.56 5.30
N VAL A 78 -18.50 16.50 4.20
CA VAL A 78 -18.25 15.29 3.43
C VAL A 78 -16.75 15.12 3.21
N VAL A 79 -16.23 13.93 3.45
CA VAL A 79 -14.87 13.53 3.10
C VAL A 79 -14.97 12.44 2.05
N LEU A 80 -14.39 12.69 0.87
CA LEU A 80 -14.35 11.76 -0.24
C LEU A 80 -12.90 11.37 -0.46
N ASP A 81 -12.53 10.15 -0.11
CA ASP A 81 -11.20 9.59 -0.31
C ASP A 81 -11.19 8.68 -1.54
N SER A 82 -10.21 8.86 -2.42
CA SER A 82 -10.04 8.08 -3.65
C SER A 82 -11.25 8.26 -4.57
N VAL A 83 -11.38 9.49 -5.05
CA VAL A 83 -12.60 10.04 -5.63
C VAL A 83 -12.95 9.40 -6.98
N VAL A 84 -14.20 8.97 -7.11
CA VAL A 84 -14.84 8.59 -8.38
C VAL A 84 -15.89 9.65 -8.74
N PRO A 85 -15.63 10.56 -9.70
CA PRO A 85 -16.61 11.54 -10.15
C PRO A 85 -17.74 10.85 -10.91
N LEU A 86 -18.98 11.29 -10.70
CA LEU A 86 -20.16 10.65 -11.32
C LEU A 86 -20.15 10.71 -12.86
N ASP A 87 -19.52 11.73 -13.45
CA ASP A 87 -19.46 11.91 -14.91
C ASP A 87 -18.26 11.22 -15.57
N ILE A 88 -17.51 10.41 -14.81
CA ILE A 88 -16.37 9.64 -15.31
C ILE A 88 -16.57 8.17 -14.96
N ASN A 89 -16.74 7.34 -16.00
CA ASN A 89 -16.65 5.89 -15.85
C ASN A 89 -15.19 5.48 -15.59
N PHE A 90 -14.88 5.13 -14.34
CA PHE A 90 -13.52 4.79 -13.93
C PHE A 90 -13.03 3.47 -14.53
N LEU A 91 -13.92 2.51 -14.84
CA LEU A 91 -13.55 1.26 -15.51
C LEU A 91 -12.97 1.51 -16.90
N LEU A 92 -13.58 2.42 -17.66
CA LEU A 92 -13.09 2.84 -18.97
C LEU A 92 -11.78 3.65 -18.90
N ARG A 93 -11.48 4.25 -17.74
CA ARG A 93 -10.26 5.03 -17.48
C ARG A 93 -9.15 4.26 -16.79
N LEU A 94 -9.43 3.04 -16.31
CA LEU A 94 -8.51 2.20 -15.56
C LEU A 94 -7.13 2.05 -16.23
N PRO A 95 -7.01 1.81 -17.55
CA PRO A 95 -5.71 1.69 -18.20
C PRO A 95 -4.89 2.98 -18.15
N GLN A 96 -5.53 4.14 -18.29
CA GLN A 96 -4.85 5.43 -18.22
C GLN A 96 -4.43 5.74 -16.78
N SER A 97 -5.28 5.43 -15.80
CA SER A 97 -4.96 5.57 -14.37
C SER A 97 -3.80 4.67 -13.97
N ALA A 98 -3.81 3.41 -14.39
CA ALA A 98 -2.73 2.45 -14.16
C ALA A 98 -1.43 2.89 -14.87
N ASP A 99 -1.49 3.28 -16.14
CA ASP A 99 -0.33 3.74 -16.91
C ASP A 99 0.34 4.95 -16.26
N ARG A 100 -0.47 5.90 -15.75
CA ARG A 100 0.03 7.03 -14.97
C ARG A 100 0.72 6.59 -13.69
N ALA A 101 0.13 5.68 -12.92
CA ALA A 101 0.71 5.19 -11.66
C ALA A 101 2.03 4.46 -11.88
N PHE A 102 2.13 3.59 -12.90
CA PHE A 102 3.39 2.96 -13.25
C PHE A 102 4.43 3.97 -13.78
N SER A 103 4.02 4.94 -14.61
CA SER A 103 4.93 6.00 -15.05
C SER A 103 5.51 6.76 -13.86
N LEU A 104 4.66 7.12 -12.89
CA LEU A 104 5.06 7.79 -11.66
C LEU A 104 5.99 6.91 -10.80
N LEU A 105 5.77 5.60 -10.72
CA LEU A 105 6.67 4.66 -10.05
C LEU A 105 8.08 4.71 -10.67
N PHE A 106 8.17 4.65 -12.00
CA PHE A 106 9.43 4.65 -12.71
C PHE A 106 10.15 6.00 -12.61
N GLU A 107 9.42 7.10 -12.78
CA GLU A 107 9.95 8.46 -12.63
C GLU A 107 10.44 8.72 -11.21
N SER A 108 9.66 8.32 -10.19
CA SER A 108 10.04 8.44 -8.79
C SER A 108 11.29 7.61 -8.48
N CYS A 109 11.38 6.37 -8.97
CA CYS A 109 12.57 5.54 -8.80
C CYS A 109 13.80 6.14 -9.49
N ALA A 110 13.63 6.68 -10.70
CA ALA A 110 14.71 7.33 -11.44
C ALA A 110 15.19 8.63 -10.75
N ALA A 111 14.28 9.37 -10.10
CA ALA A 111 14.59 10.59 -9.36
C ALA A 111 15.26 10.32 -8.01
N ASP A 112 14.95 9.18 -7.38
CA ASP A 112 15.56 8.77 -6.12
C ASP A 112 16.97 8.17 -6.34
N PRO A 113 18.05 8.74 -5.73
CA PRO A 113 19.41 8.26 -5.92
C PRO A 113 19.65 6.81 -5.45
N PHE A 114 18.86 6.34 -4.49
CA PHE A 114 18.98 4.99 -3.96
C PHE A 114 18.32 3.98 -4.92
N CYS A 115 17.09 4.26 -5.36
CA CYS A 115 16.33 3.42 -6.27
C CYS A 115 16.98 3.37 -7.65
N SER A 116 17.33 4.51 -8.24
CA SER A 116 17.96 4.58 -9.58
C SER A 116 19.32 3.85 -9.65
N SER A 117 20.05 3.79 -8.54
CA SER A 117 21.32 3.06 -8.42
C SER A 117 21.10 1.55 -8.29
N ALA A 118 20.08 1.13 -7.56
CA ALA A 118 19.74 -0.28 -7.37
C ALA A 118 19.02 -0.88 -8.58
N TYR A 119 18.15 -0.11 -9.22
CA TYR A 119 17.25 -0.52 -10.29
C TYR A 119 17.34 0.45 -11.49
N PRO A 120 18.49 0.50 -12.19
CA PRO A 120 18.63 1.35 -13.36
C PRO A 120 17.65 0.92 -14.46
N ASP A 121 17.14 1.90 -15.21
CA ASP A 121 16.23 1.68 -16.34
C ASP A 121 15.01 0.80 -15.99
N LEU A 122 14.42 1.00 -14.81
CA LEU A 122 13.36 0.15 -14.24
C LEU A 122 12.20 -0.12 -15.20
N GLU A 123 11.74 0.89 -15.95
CA GLU A 123 10.69 0.73 -16.95
C GLU A 123 11.06 -0.29 -18.04
N ALA A 124 12.29 -0.21 -18.55
CA ALA A 124 12.77 -1.14 -19.57
C ALA A 124 12.94 -2.55 -18.98
N THR A 125 13.33 -2.66 -17.71
CA THR A 125 13.42 -3.93 -16.98
C THR A 125 12.04 -4.57 -16.82
N PHE A 126 11.03 -3.78 -16.44
CA PHE A 126 9.63 -4.23 -16.38
C PHE A 126 9.13 -4.77 -17.72
N GLN A 127 9.36 -4.04 -18.81
CA GLN A 127 8.95 -4.47 -20.15
C GLN A 127 9.64 -5.76 -20.59
N GLN A 128 10.91 -5.93 -20.25
CA GLN A 128 11.68 -7.16 -20.53
C GLN A 128 11.19 -8.34 -19.70
N ALA A 129 10.92 -8.13 -18.40
CA ALA A 129 10.40 -9.17 -17.50
C ALA A 129 9.05 -9.69 -18.00
N ALA A 130 8.11 -8.80 -18.32
CA ALA A 130 6.81 -9.19 -18.84
C ALA A 130 6.93 -9.99 -20.14
N ALA A 131 7.73 -9.51 -21.10
CA ALA A 131 7.94 -10.20 -22.36
C ALA A 131 8.63 -11.58 -22.20
N ALA A 132 9.56 -11.71 -21.25
CA ALA A 132 10.21 -12.99 -20.96
C ALA A 132 9.23 -14.00 -20.33
N LEU A 133 8.37 -13.54 -19.43
CA LEU A 133 7.34 -14.36 -18.79
C LEU A 133 6.23 -14.76 -19.79
N ASP A 134 5.91 -13.92 -20.78
CA ASP A 134 5.00 -14.31 -21.88
C ASP A 134 5.60 -15.40 -22.78
N GLU A 135 6.92 -15.37 -23.01
CA GLU A 135 7.62 -16.39 -23.80
C GLU A 135 7.79 -17.72 -23.06
N GLU A 136 8.11 -17.68 -21.76
CA GLU A 136 8.30 -18.85 -20.90
C GLU A 136 7.61 -18.65 -19.53
N PRO A 137 6.27 -18.87 -19.44
CA PRO A 137 5.54 -18.74 -18.20
C PRO A 137 6.00 -19.73 -17.13
N VAL A 138 6.07 -19.27 -15.88
CA VAL A 138 6.52 -20.08 -14.74
C VAL A 138 5.33 -20.43 -13.85
N THR A 139 5.21 -21.69 -13.43
CA THR A 139 4.19 -22.07 -12.43
C THR A 139 4.81 -22.07 -11.05
N VAL A 140 4.20 -21.31 -10.14
CA VAL A 140 4.58 -21.21 -8.72
C VAL A 140 3.46 -21.77 -7.84
N THR A 141 3.82 -22.29 -6.68
CA THR A 141 2.84 -22.72 -5.67
C THR A 141 2.74 -21.65 -4.61
N VAL A 142 1.57 -21.04 -4.47
CA VAL A 142 1.27 -20.05 -3.44
C VAL A 142 0.80 -20.77 -2.17
N PRO A 143 1.51 -20.63 -1.04
CA PRO A 143 1.07 -21.14 0.25
C PRO A 143 -0.18 -20.38 0.71
N ALA A 144 -1.20 -21.13 1.12
CA ALA A 144 -2.39 -20.65 1.81
C ALA A 144 -2.91 -21.78 2.71
N ASP A 145 -4.02 -21.57 3.41
CA ASP A 145 -4.69 -22.66 4.15
C ASP A 145 -4.94 -23.87 3.23
N ASP A 146 -5.35 -23.60 1.99
CA ASP A 146 -5.33 -24.53 0.87
C ASP A 146 -4.38 -24.01 -0.24
N PRO A 147 -3.15 -24.55 -0.35
CA PRO A 147 -2.19 -24.09 -1.35
C PRO A 147 -2.71 -24.23 -2.79
N PHE A 148 -2.38 -23.25 -3.63
CA PHE A 148 -2.83 -23.22 -5.02
C PHE A 148 -1.68 -22.90 -5.98
N GLU A 149 -1.77 -23.42 -7.22
CA GLU A 149 -0.81 -23.13 -8.27
C GLU A 149 -1.25 -21.92 -9.09
N VAL A 150 -0.28 -21.10 -9.46
CA VAL A 150 -0.46 -19.92 -10.29
C VAL A 150 0.55 -19.95 -11.42
N THR A 151 0.09 -19.66 -12.64
CA THR A 151 0.98 -19.44 -13.78
C THR A 151 1.30 -17.95 -13.85
N VAL A 152 2.59 -17.64 -13.73
CA VAL A 152 3.17 -16.30 -13.83
C VAL A 152 3.63 -16.10 -15.27
N ASP A 153 2.83 -15.36 -16.04
CA ASP A 153 3.16 -14.81 -17.36
C ASP A 153 3.30 -13.27 -17.28
N GLY A 154 3.45 -12.60 -18.42
CA GLY A 154 3.61 -11.14 -18.46
C GLY A 154 2.36 -10.39 -18.01
N ASP A 155 1.17 -10.88 -18.39
CA ASP A 155 -0.11 -10.32 -17.94
C ASP A 155 -0.28 -10.46 -16.43
N PHE A 156 0.06 -11.62 -15.85
CA PHE A 156 0.11 -11.83 -14.40
C PHE A 156 1.02 -10.81 -13.71
N LEU A 157 2.22 -10.56 -14.23
CA LEU A 157 3.16 -9.60 -13.62
C LEU A 157 2.57 -8.18 -13.62
N VAL A 158 1.92 -7.78 -14.72
CA VAL A 158 1.28 -6.47 -14.84
C VAL A 158 0.14 -6.33 -13.83
N GLU A 159 -0.75 -7.33 -13.76
CA GLU A 159 -1.93 -7.33 -12.88
C GLU A 159 -1.53 -7.41 -11.41
N TYR A 160 -0.53 -8.23 -11.05
CA TYR A 160 0.00 -8.30 -9.70
C TYR A 160 0.58 -6.96 -9.23
N LEU A 161 1.39 -6.30 -10.08
CA LEU A 161 1.96 -5.01 -9.72
C LEU A 161 0.89 -3.91 -9.67
N PHE A 162 -0.14 -4.00 -10.51
CA PHE A 162 -1.30 -3.11 -10.44
C PHE A 162 -2.06 -3.27 -9.13
N GLU A 163 -2.38 -4.49 -8.69
CA GLU A 163 -3.04 -4.73 -7.40
C GLU A 163 -2.12 -4.33 -6.23
N SER A 164 -0.80 -4.57 -6.34
CA SER A 164 0.14 -4.12 -5.31
C SER A 164 0.22 -2.58 -5.23
N LEU A 165 0.00 -1.86 -6.33
CA LEU A 165 -0.07 -0.41 -6.32
C LEU A 165 -1.27 0.11 -5.54
N TYR A 166 -2.33 -0.67 -5.25
CA TYR A 166 -3.44 -0.21 -4.39
C TYR A 166 -2.98 0.10 -2.97
N ASP A 167 -1.94 -0.58 -2.48
CA ASP A 167 -1.44 -0.44 -1.12
C ASP A 167 -0.16 0.41 -1.11
N ALA A 168 -0.21 1.55 -0.42
CA ALA A 168 0.92 2.45 -0.28
C ALA A 168 2.14 1.79 0.39
N GLU A 169 1.93 0.79 1.25
CA GLU A 169 3.02 0.07 1.95
C GLU A 169 3.81 -0.85 1.01
N LEU A 170 3.22 -1.27 -0.12
CA LEU A 170 3.86 -2.16 -1.09
C LEU A 170 4.65 -1.40 -2.16
N ILE A 171 4.30 -0.14 -2.44
CA ILE A 171 4.95 0.70 -3.47
C ILE A 171 6.48 0.72 -3.35
N PRO A 172 7.07 0.88 -2.14
CA PRO A 172 8.51 0.82 -1.95
C PRO A 172 9.22 -0.43 -2.47
N MET A 173 8.53 -1.57 -2.50
CA MET A 173 9.09 -2.89 -2.85
C MET A 173 8.99 -3.22 -4.35
N LEU A 174 8.09 -2.55 -5.08
CA LEU A 174 7.79 -2.88 -6.48
C LEU A 174 9.00 -2.82 -7.43
N PRO A 175 9.95 -1.88 -7.30
CA PRO A 175 11.18 -1.91 -8.09
C PRO A 175 11.97 -3.22 -7.91
N GLY A 176 11.99 -3.77 -6.70
CA GLY A 176 12.61 -5.05 -6.38
C GLY A 176 11.88 -6.22 -7.02
N TYR A 177 10.55 -6.26 -6.95
CA TYR A 177 9.75 -7.32 -7.59
C TYR A 177 9.96 -7.33 -9.11
N ILE A 178 10.00 -6.16 -9.74
CA ILE A 178 10.29 -6.03 -11.18
C ILE A 178 11.69 -6.58 -11.51
N ALA A 179 12.71 -6.22 -10.73
CA ALA A 179 14.07 -6.67 -10.96
C ALA A 179 14.23 -8.18 -10.75
N ASN A 180 13.59 -8.72 -9.71
CA ASN A 180 13.59 -10.16 -9.41
C ASN A 180 12.89 -10.94 -10.52
N ALA A 181 11.72 -10.47 -10.99
CA ALA A 181 11.02 -11.08 -12.12
C ALA A 181 11.89 -11.10 -13.39
N ALA A 182 12.62 -10.01 -13.69
CA ALA A 182 13.56 -9.96 -14.81
C ALA A 182 14.74 -10.96 -14.67
N ALA A 183 15.10 -11.31 -13.44
CA ALA A 183 16.13 -12.31 -13.14
C ALA A 183 15.56 -13.76 -13.09
N GLY A 184 14.24 -13.94 -13.24
CA GLY A 184 13.57 -15.23 -13.10
C GLY A 184 13.34 -15.65 -11.64
N ASP A 185 13.45 -14.72 -10.70
CA ASP A 185 13.16 -14.92 -9.28
C ASP A 185 11.73 -14.44 -8.96
N LEU A 186 10.89 -15.40 -8.56
CA LEU A 186 9.47 -15.20 -8.27
C LEU A 186 9.11 -15.54 -6.81
N VAL A 187 10.09 -15.60 -5.91
CA VAL A 187 9.87 -15.92 -4.48
C VAL A 187 8.84 -14.99 -3.85
N TRP A 188 8.80 -13.72 -4.25
CA TRP A 188 7.80 -12.76 -3.76
C TRP A 188 6.35 -13.17 -4.08
N VAL A 189 6.10 -13.90 -5.16
CA VAL A 189 4.78 -14.47 -5.47
C VAL A 189 4.46 -15.61 -4.50
N GLU A 190 5.44 -16.42 -4.13
CA GLU A 190 5.26 -17.49 -3.15
C GLU A 190 5.01 -16.91 -1.75
N GLU A 191 5.73 -15.87 -1.35
CA GLU A 191 5.64 -15.31 0.00
C GLU A 191 4.42 -14.40 0.21
N HIS A 192 4.09 -13.56 -0.79
CA HIS A 192 3.07 -12.52 -0.66
C HIS A 192 1.86 -12.74 -1.58
N GLY A 193 1.92 -13.73 -2.49
CA GLY A 193 0.87 -13.96 -3.47
C GLY A 193 -0.49 -14.25 -2.85
N ALA A 194 -0.57 -14.93 -1.70
CA ALA A 194 -1.87 -15.19 -1.08
C ALA A 194 -2.60 -13.90 -0.69
N GLN A 195 -1.87 -12.88 -0.23
CA GLN A 195 -2.45 -11.60 0.19
C GLN A 195 -2.97 -10.77 -1.00
N ILE A 196 -2.30 -10.86 -2.15
CA ILE A 196 -2.66 -10.11 -3.36
C ILE A 196 -3.71 -10.85 -4.20
N LEU A 197 -3.61 -12.18 -4.27
CA LEU A 197 -4.40 -12.99 -5.19
C LEU A 197 -5.73 -13.48 -4.60
N VAL A 198 -5.89 -13.48 -3.27
CA VAL A 198 -7.07 -14.04 -2.61
C VAL A 198 -7.88 -12.92 -1.95
N GLU A 199 -8.92 -12.45 -2.66
CA GLU A 199 -9.90 -11.50 -2.12
C GLU A 199 -11.21 -12.23 -1.74
N GLU A 200 -11.42 -12.47 -0.44
CA GLU A 200 -12.60 -13.19 0.04
C GLU A 200 -13.78 -12.28 0.41
N THR A 201 -13.59 -10.96 0.47
CA THR A 201 -14.58 -10.04 1.07
C THR A 201 -15.37 -9.23 0.04
N PHE A 202 -15.03 -9.30 -1.25
CA PHE A 202 -15.66 -8.49 -2.28
C PHE A 202 -17.10 -8.92 -2.62
N ALA A 203 -18.05 -8.00 -2.49
CA ALA A 203 -19.47 -8.22 -2.77
C ALA A 203 -19.80 -8.15 -4.28
N THR A 204 -19.30 -9.11 -5.06
CA THR A 204 -19.39 -9.13 -6.54
C THR A 204 -20.82 -8.94 -7.06
N GLY A 205 -21.82 -9.55 -6.42
CA GLY A 205 -23.21 -9.43 -6.87
C GLY A 205 -23.77 -8.02 -6.74
N PHE A 206 -23.40 -7.30 -5.67
CA PHE A 206 -23.78 -5.91 -5.43
C PHE A 206 -23.01 -4.96 -6.35
N PHE A 207 -21.72 -5.21 -6.58
CA PHE A 207 -20.92 -4.47 -7.57
C PHE A 207 -21.59 -4.47 -8.95
N HIS A 208 -22.04 -5.64 -9.43
CA HIS A 208 -22.76 -5.72 -10.70
C HIS A 208 -24.11 -5.00 -10.67
N THR A 209 -24.89 -5.04 -9.59
CA THR A 209 -26.18 -4.30 -9.57
C THR A 209 -25.98 -2.80 -9.71
N VAL A 210 -24.99 -2.25 -9.00
CA VAL A 210 -24.67 -0.82 -9.01
C VAL A 210 -24.14 -0.41 -10.38
N LEU A 211 -23.00 -0.94 -10.80
CA LEU A 211 -22.35 -0.45 -12.02
C LEU A 211 -23.15 -0.77 -13.28
N CYS A 212 -23.90 -1.88 -13.32
CA CYS A 212 -24.74 -2.13 -14.49
C CYS A 212 -25.96 -1.20 -14.58
N ALA A 213 -26.45 -0.69 -13.45
CA ALA A 213 -27.52 0.30 -13.45
C ALA A 213 -27.00 1.70 -13.81
N GLU A 214 -25.79 2.05 -13.38
CA GLU A 214 -25.24 3.42 -13.46
C GLU A 214 -24.34 3.62 -14.68
N ASP A 215 -23.49 2.65 -15.00
CA ASP A 215 -22.35 2.85 -15.89
C ASP A 215 -22.46 2.08 -17.21
N ALA A 216 -23.51 1.25 -17.37
CA ALA A 216 -23.63 0.38 -18.54
C ALA A 216 -23.96 1.15 -19.83
N ASP A 217 -24.48 2.37 -19.79
CA ASP A 217 -24.82 3.14 -20.97
C ASP A 217 -23.66 4.02 -21.49
N PHE A 218 -22.53 4.05 -20.79
CA PHE A 218 -21.32 4.67 -21.28
C PHE A 218 -20.85 4.00 -22.57
N GLU A 219 -20.59 4.81 -23.60
CA GLU A 219 -19.96 4.34 -24.81
C GLU A 219 -18.43 4.29 -24.61
N PRO A 220 -17.79 3.16 -24.88
CA PRO A 220 -16.37 3.02 -24.60
C PRO A 220 -15.56 3.85 -25.60
N GLU A 221 -14.97 4.95 -25.15
CA GLU A 221 -13.79 5.51 -25.81
C GLU A 221 -12.58 4.65 -25.44
N VAL A 222 -12.49 3.43 -25.98
CA VAL A 222 -11.28 2.60 -25.85
C VAL A 222 -10.19 3.25 -26.69
N GLY A 223 -9.50 4.24 -26.11
CA GLY A 223 -8.58 5.07 -26.85
C GLY A 223 -7.91 6.11 -25.97
N GLY A 224 -6.86 5.68 -25.27
CA GLY A 224 -5.81 6.55 -24.73
C GLY A 224 -4.45 6.07 -25.23
N ASP A 225 -3.47 6.96 -25.27
CA ASP A 225 -2.06 6.58 -25.49
C ASP A 225 -1.54 5.94 -24.19
N VAL A 226 -1.75 4.63 -24.04
CA VAL A 226 -1.26 3.81 -22.91
C VAL A 226 -0.23 2.81 -23.39
N ARG A 227 0.68 2.38 -22.51
CA ARG A 227 1.68 1.37 -22.87
C ARG A 227 1.01 0.09 -23.39
N PRO A 228 1.62 -0.61 -24.37
CA PRO A 228 1.05 -1.83 -24.94
C PRO A 228 0.70 -2.91 -23.90
N LEU A 229 1.50 -3.02 -22.82
CA LEU A 229 1.29 -3.96 -21.72
C LEU A 229 -0.02 -3.72 -20.95
N LEU A 230 -0.58 -2.51 -20.98
CA LEU A 230 -1.84 -2.17 -20.30
C LEU A 230 -3.03 -2.09 -21.27
N ALA A 231 -2.80 -2.26 -22.58
CA ALA A 231 -3.84 -2.16 -23.59
C ALA A 231 -4.80 -3.38 -23.62
N GLY A 232 -4.42 -4.49 -22.98
CA GLY A 232 -5.27 -5.66 -22.76
C GLY A 232 -6.33 -5.39 -21.68
N MET A 233 -5.87 -4.90 -20.52
CA MET A 233 -6.67 -4.59 -19.34
C MET A 233 -7.97 -3.85 -19.66
N ALA A 234 -7.94 -2.79 -20.49
CA ALA A 234 -9.15 -2.04 -20.86
C ALA A 234 -10.22 -2.88 -21.57
N ARG A 235 -9.76 -3.66 -22.56
CA ARG A 235 -10.62 -4.31 -23.54
C ARG A 235 -11.28 -5.54 -22.96
N GLU A 236 -10.53 -6.27 -22.15
CA GLU A 236 -11.00 -7.46 -21.46
C GLU A 236 -11.98 -7.06 -20.35
N THR A 237 -11.56 -6.17 -19.44
CA THR A 237 -12.42 -5.65 -18.37
C THR A 237 -13.74 -5.08 -18.89
N TRP A 238 -13.72 -4.29 -19.97
CA TRP A 238 -14.97 -3.73 -20.51
C TRP A 238 -15.86 -4.78 -21.18
N ALA A 239 -15.28 -5.73 -21.92
CA ALA A 239 -16.06 -6.80 -22.54
C ALA A 239 -16.72 -7.70 -21.49
N GLU A 240 -15.98 -8.01 -20.42
CA GLU A 240 -16.46 -8.79 -19.28
C GLU A 240 -17.52 -8.04 -18.49
N PHE A 241 -17.32 -6.76 -18.21
CA PHE A 241 -18.33 -5.89 -17.61
C PHE A 241 -19.64 -5.91 -18.42
N ARG A 242 -19.57 -5.74 -19.73
CA ARG A 242 -20.74 -5.78 -20.62
C ARG A 242 -21.42 -7.15 -20.62
N ALA A 243 -20.65 -8.23 -20.54
CA ALA A 243 -21.19 -9.58 -20.43
C ALA A 243 -21.89 -9.80 -19.08
N ALA A 244 -21.29 -9.32 -17.98
CA ALA A 244 -21.89 -9.36 -16.65
C ALA A 244 -23.21 -8.58 -16.62
N CYS A 245 -23.26 -7.36 -17.16
CA CYS A 245 -24.47 -6.54 -17.19
C CYS A 245 -25.59 -7.14 -18.04
N ALA A 246 -25.25 -7.81 -19.15
CA ALA A 246 -26.24 -8.53 -19.95
C ALA A 246 -26.88 -9.70 -19.20
N VAL A 247 -26.16 -10.31 -18.24
CA VAL A 247 -26.67 -11.37 -17.36
C VAL A 247 -27.44 -10.80 -16.16
N TRP A 248 -26.95 -9.70 -15.59
CA TRP A 248 -27.57 -9.07 -14.43
C TRP A 248 -28.95 -8.49 -14.73
N ASP A 249 -29.08 -7.86 -15.91
CA ASP A 249 -30.33 -7.31 -16.49
C ASP A 249 -31.09 -6.41 -15.51
N VAL A 250 -30.36 -5.49 -14.86
CA VAL A 250 -30.92 -4.45 -13.99
C VAL A 250 -31.35 -3.22 -14.79
N ALA A 251 -32.35 -2.50 -14.29
CA ALA A 251 -32.82 -1.28 -14.92
C ALA A 251 -31.77 -0.16 -14.85
N PRO A 252 -31.45 0.51 -15.97
CA PRO A 252 -30.53 1.64 -15.95
C PRO A 252 -31.13 2.85 -15.22
N ILE A 253 -30.27 3.63 -14.57
CA ILE A 253 -30.61 4.87 -13.88
C ILE A 253 -29.76 6.02 -14.40
N ASP A 254 -30.31 7.23 -14.35
CA ASP A 254 -29.57 8.45 -14.69
C ASP A 254 -28.87 8.97 -13.44
N ALA A 255 -27.58 8.69 -13.31
CA ALA A 255 -26.78 8.96 -12.12
C ALA A 255 -25.54 9.84 -12.38
N ASP A 256 -25.19 10.10 -13.64
CA ASP A 256 -23.85 10.55 -14.04
C ASP A 256 -23.66 12.06 -13.99
N GLU A 257 -24.72 12.84 -13.75
CA GLU A 257 -24.58 14.29 -13.70
C GLU A 257 -23.52 14.68 -12.64
N PRO A 258 -22.62 15.65 -12.89
CA PRO A 258 -21.71 16.18 -11.88
C PRO A 258 -22.48 16.83 -10.72
N VAL A 259 -21.96 16.72 -9.48
CA VAL A 259 -22.62 17.31 -8.31
C VAL A 259 -22.16 18.75 -8.06
N THR A 260 -23.11 19.63 -7.73
CA THR A 260 -22.83 20.94 -7.15
C THR A 260 -23.55 21.05 -5.82
N SER A 261 -22.82 21.40 -4.76
CA SER A 261 -23.37 21.51 -3.41
C SER A 261 -22.66 22.60 -2.61
N PRO A 262 -23.37 23.33 -1.72
CA PRO A 262 -22.74 24.25 -0.78
C PRO A 262 -22.15 23.53 0.45
N ILE A 263 -22.32 22.21 0.59
CA ILE A 263 -21.78 21.45 1.72
C ILE A 263 -20.25 21.42 1.60
N PRO A 264 -19.50 21.74 2.68
CA PRO A 264 -18.06 21.61 2.65
C PRO A 264 -17.61 20.18 2.34
N ALA A 265 -16.65 20.05 1.44
CA ALA A 265 -16.14 18.76 1.01
C ALA A 265 -14.61 18.74 1.01
N LEU A 266 -14.02 17.71 1.62
CA LEU A 266 -12.60 17.39 1.51
C LEU A 266 -12.46 16.21 0.54
N LEU A 267 -11.69 16.38 -0.52
CA LEU A 267 -11.44 15.39 -1.55
C LEU A 267 -9.98 14.93 -1.44
N LEU A 268 -9.74 13.69 -1.02
CA LEU A 268 -8.40 13.11 -0.90
C LEU A 268 -8.13 12.20 -2.09
N ALA A 269 -6.89 12.21 -2.58
CA ALA A 269 -6.41 11.24 -3.55
C ALA A 269 -4.94 10.88 -3.27
N GLY A 270 -4.61 9.59 -3.39
CA GLY A 270 -3.24 9.14 -3.31
C GLY A 270 -2.48 9.53 -4.58
N GLU A 271 -1.24 9.98 -4.45
CA GLU A 271 -0.39 10.30 -5.59
C GLU A 271 -0.22 9.09 -6.53
N PHE A 272 -0.10 7.88 -5.97
CA PHE A 272 0.10 6.63 -6.70
C PHE A 272 -1.18 5.84 -6.96
N ASP A 273 -2.36 6.37 -6.62
CA ASP A 273 -3.63 5.66 -6.79
C ASP A 273 -3.82 5.17 -8.25
N PRO A 274 -3.83 3.85 -8.49
CA PRO A 274 -3.86 3.30 -9.84
C PRO A 274 -5.27 3.27 -10.44
N VAL A 275 -6.31 3.60 -9.68
CA VAL A 275 -7.72 3.53 -10.08
C VAL A 275 -8.33 4.92 -10.21
N THR A 276 -8.23 5.71 -9.13
CA THR A 276 -8.85 7.02 -8.95
C THR A 276 -7.77 8.09 -8.79
N PRO A 277 -7.11 8.48 -9.89
CA PRO A 277 -5.94 9.35 -9.85
C PRO A 277 -6.29 10.74 -9.30
N PRO A 278 -5.31 11.53 -8.83
CA PRO A 278 -5.56 12.88 -8.29
C PRO A 278 -6.40 13.80 -9.18
N ALA A 279 -6.27 13.67 -10.51
CA ALA A 279 -7.05 14.41 -11.48
C ALA A 279 -8.58 14.24 -11.32
N PHE A 280 -9.05 13.11 -10.75
CA PHE A 280 -10.46 12.88 -10.48
C PHE A 280 -10.97 13.75 -9.33
N ALA A 281 -10.19 13.84 -8.24
CA ALA A 281 -10.50 14.74 -7.13
C ALA A 281 -10.46 16.21 -7.57
N GLU A 282 -9.48 16.58 -8.40
CA GLU A 282 -9.39 17.92 -9.00
C GLU A 282 -10.61 18.24 -9.87
N HIS A 283 -11.01 17.31 -10.73
CA HIS A 283 -12.20 17.45 -11.60
C HIS A 283 -13.48 17.66 -10.79
N LEU A 284 -13.72 16.84 -9.76
CA LEU A 284 -14.89 17.00 -8.89
C LEU A 284 -14.84 18.32 -8.09
N ALA A 285 -13.66 18.80 -7.71
CA ALA A 285 -13.52 20.08 -7.01
C ALA A 285 -14.03 21.27 -7.86
N GLU A 286 -13.96 21.20 -9.19
CA GLU A 286 -14.41 22.28 -10.07
C GLU A 286 -15.92 22.56 -9.94
N SER A 287 -16.73 21.56 -9.58
CA SER A 287 -18.17 21.68 -9.41
C SER A 287 -18.60 21.91 -7.96
N LEU A 288 -17.66 21.87 -7.00
CA LEU A 288 -17.91 22.02 -5.56
C LEU A 288 -17.35 23.37 -5.04
N PRO A 289 -18.18 24.42 -4.87
CA PRO A 289 -17.71 25.75 -4.47
C PRO A 289 -17.04 25.80 -3.09
N ASN A 290 -17.31 24.83 -2.22
CA ASN A 290 -16.69 24.65 -0.90
C ASN A 290 -15.90 23.33 -0.82
N GLY A 291 -15.46 22.82 -1.98
CA GLY A 291 -14.63 21.62 -2.08
C GLY A 291 -13.14 21.95 -2.04
N ALA A 292 -12.35 21.10 -1.40
CA ALA A 292 -10.89 21.18 -1.41
C ALA A 292 -10.29 19.83 -1.81
N ALA A 293 -9.59 19.79 -2.94
CA ALA A 293 -8.80 18.63 -3.36
C ALA A 293 -7.40 18.66 -2.76
N VAL A 294 -6.99 17.52 -2.18
CA VAL A 294 -5.68 17.32 -1.56
C VAL A 294 -5.10 16.00 -2.07
N THR A 295 -3.98 16.10 -2.77
CA THR A 295 -3.17 14.95 -3.15
C THR A 295 -2.21 14.59 -2.02
N ILE A 296 -2.14 13.30 -1.67
CA ILE A 296 -1.28 12.78 -0.61
C ILE A 296 -0.03 12.14 -1.25
N PRO A 297 1.16 12.78 -1.13
CA PRO A 297 2.40 12.25 -1.71
C PRO A 297 2.75 10.88 -1.14
N GLY A 298 3.18 9.95 -1.99
CA GLY A 298 3.44 8.56 -1.59
C GLY A 298 2.21 7.74 -1.18
N GLY A 299 1.01 8.36 -1.09
CA GLY A 299 -0.23 7.66 -0.81
C GLY A 299 -0.78 6.93 -2.04
N SER A 300 -1.67 5.97 -1.80
CA SER A 300 -2.37 5.21 -2.85
C SER A 300 -3.89 5.24 -2.66
N HIS A 301 -4.61 4.22 -3.14
CA HIS A 301 -6.05 4.05 -2.97
C HIS A 301 -6.36 3.92 -1.47
N GLY A 302 -7.26 4.76 -0.95
CA GLY A 302 -7.43 5.00 0.48
C GLY A 302 -6.35 5.90 1.07
N ALA A 303 -6.19 7.09 0.50
CA ALA A 303 -5.11 8.03 0.84
C ALA A 303 -5.09 8.45 2.31
N VAL A 304 -6.23 8.37 3.01
CA VAL A 304 -6.31 8.62 4.46
C VAL A 304 -5.42 7.69 5.27
N GLY A 305 -5.16 6.48 4.76
CA GLY A 305 -4.36 5.45 5.40
C GLY A 305 -2.85 5.64 5.27
N ALA A 306 -2.38 6.59 4.45
CA ALA A 306 -0.95 6.82 4.18
C ALA A 306 -0.24 7.58 5.32
N GLY A 307 -0.38 7.08 6.55
CA GLY A 307 0.24 7.62 7.75
C GLY A 307 -0.60 8.67 8.50
N SER A 308 0.02 9.31 9.49
CA SER A 308 -0.68 10.21 10.41
C SER A 308 -1.07 11.56 9.81
N CYS A 309 -0.35 12.03 8.78
CA CYS A 309 -0.60 13.32 8.14
C CYS A 309 -1.99 13.38 7.46
N PRO A 310 -2.33 12.51 6.48
CA PRO A 310 -3.64 12.57 5.83
C PRO A 310 -4.80 12.31 6.81
N PHE A 311 -4.59 11.45 7.80
CA PHE A 311 -5.56 11.24 8.87
C PHE A 311 -5.81 12.53 9.69
N GLN A 312 -4.76 13.27 10.04
CA GLN A 312 -4.89 14.55 10.75
C GLN A 312 -5.61 15.61 9.91
N ILE A 313 -5.34 15.68 8.60
CA ILE A 313 -6.06 16.57 7.68
C ILE A 313 -7.58 16.31 7.74
N VAL A 314 -7.97 15.03 7.74
CA VAL A 314 -9.39 14.64 7.88
C VAL A 314 -9.96 15.08 9.23
N LEU A 315 -9.24 14.84 10.34
CA LEU A 315 -9.70 15.23 11.67
C LEU A 315 -9.89 16.75 11.79
N ASP A 316 -8.93 17.54 11.31
CA ASP A 316 -8.99 19.00 11.35
C ASP A 316 -10.17 19.53 10.51
N PHE A 317 -10.38 18.95 9.33
CA PHE A 317 -11.54 19.27 8.49
C PHE A 317 -12.87 18.89 9.16
N LEU A 318 -12.95 17.74 9.82
CA LEU A 318 -14.15 17.34 10.55
C LEU A 318 -14.39 18.26 11.77
N GLU A 319 -13.35 18.82 12.38
CA GLU A 319 -13.49 19.77 13.49
C GLU A 319 -14.04 21.12 13.01
N ASP A 320 -13.44 21.73 11.97
CA ASP A 320 -13.91 23.00 11.37
C ASP A 320 -13.91 22.94 9.83
N PRO A 321 -15.00 22.43 9.21
CA PRO A 321 -15.06 22.21 7.76
C PRO A 321 -15.14 23.51 6.94
N GLN A 322 -15.21 24.67 7.59
CA GLN A 322 -15.21 25.98 6.91
C GLN A 322 -13.80 26.51 6.69
N GLN A 323 -12.78 25.92 7.33
CA GLN A 323 -11.38 26.28 7.10
C GLN A 323 -10.83 25.49 5.91
N PRO A 324 -9.92 26.10 5.13
CA PRO A 324 -9.08 25.34 4.21
C PRO A 324 -8.31 24.25 4.98
N PRO A 325 -8.16 23.04 4.42
CA PRO A 325 -7.38 21.97 5.06
C PRO A 325 -5.92 22.39 5.24
N ASP A 326 -5.33 22.10 6.40
CA ASP A 326 -3.90 22.31 6.64
C ASP A 326 -3.10 21.14 6.07
N THR A 327 -2.53 21.34 4.88
CA THR A 327 -1.75 20.33 4.18
C THR A 327 -0.24 20.48 4.44
N GLY A 328 0.19 21.23 5.47
CA GLY A 328 1.60 21.51 5.70
C GLY A 328 2.46 20.26 5.87
N CYS A 329 1.91 19.20 6.48
CA CYS A 329 2.61 17.94 6.70
C CYS A 329 2.88 17.12 5.44
N THR A 330 2.18 17.39 4.32
CA THR A 330 2.41 16.64 3.07
C THR A 330 3.74 16.99 2.42
N GLN A 331 4.35 18.13 2.77
CA GLN A 331 5.63 18.59 2.22
C GLN A 331 6.81 17.68 2.59
N THR A 332 6.67 16.86 3.63
CA THR A 332 7.68 15.90 4.07
C THR A 332 7.35 14.46 3.68
N MET A 333 6.22 14.24 3.01
CA MET A 333 5.81 12.92 2.55
C MET A 333 6.43 12.65 1.18
N ALA A 334 6.91 11.44 1.00
CA ALA A 334 7.38 10.89 -0.27
C ALA A 334 7.41 9.36 -0.14
N VAL A 335 7.39 8.66 -1.27
CA VAL A 335 7.73 7.23 -1.27
C VAL A 335 9.19 7.05 -0.86
N SER A 336 9.45 6.14 0.09
CA SER A 336 10.81 5.74 0.47
C SER A 336 11.08 4.35 -0.10
N PHE A 337 11.77 4.28 -1.24
CA PHE A 337 12.00 2.99 -1.91
C PHE A 337 12.89 2.06 -1.09
N GLN A 338 12.57 0.77 -1.14
CA GLN A 338 13.34 -0.27 -0.47
C GLN A 338 14.29 -1.00 -1.44
N ARG A 339 15.39 -1.51 -0.90
CA ARG A 339 16.22 -2.50 -1.61
C ARG A 339 15.44 -3.82 -1.64
N PRO A 340 15.82 -4.80 -2.49
CA PRO A 340 15.41 -6.17 -2.20
C PRO A 340 15.89 -6.41 -0.76
N LEU A 341 15.08 -7.08 0.07
CA LEU A 341 15.63 -7.79 1.23
C LEU A 341 16.86 -8.49 0.67
N ALA A 342 18.04 -7.97 1.01
CA ALA A 342 19.25 -8.50 0.41
C ALA A 342 19.25 -9.98 0.75
N ASP A 343 19.83 -10.84 -0.09
CA ASP A 343 20.27 -12.13 0.40
C ASP A 343 20.99 -11.87 1.72
N TYR A 344 20.37 -12.24 2.83
CA TYR A 344 20.98 -12.04 4.14
C TYR A 344 21.87 -13.24 4.37
N MET A 345 23.03 -12.99 4.94
CA MET A 345 23.93 -14.06 5.35
C MET A 345 24.16 -14.00 6.85
N LEU A 346 24.12 -15.17 7.49
CA LEU A 346 24.59 -15.31 8.85
C LEU A 346 26.11 -15.29 8.84
N VAL A 347 26.69 -14.26 9.45
CA VAL A 347 28.14 -14.13 9.59
C VAL A 347 28.56 -14.46 11.02
N PRO A 348 29.49 -15.41 11.21
CA PRO A 348 30.05 -15.68 12.53
C PRO A 348 30.98 -14.55 12.95
N THR A 349 30.81 -14.08 14.18
CA THR A 349 31.69 -13.13 14.85
C THR A 349 32.57 -13.87 15.84
N GLU A 350 33.69 -14.43 15.36
CA GLU A 350 34.55 -15.33 16.15
C GLU A 350 34.98 -14.74 17.49
N ARG A 351 35.24 -13.43 17.52
CA ARG A 351 35.63 -12.70 18.74
C ARG A 351 34.52 -12.67 19.79
N PHE A 352 33.27 -12.62 19.37
CA PHE A 352 32.11 -12.42 20.23
C PHE A 352 31.33 -13.71 20.47
N GLY A 353 31.62 -14.79 19.73
CA GLY A 353 30.95 -16.07 19.90
C GLY A 353 29.48 -16.02 19.49
N ALA A 354 29.15 -15.23 18.46
CA ALA A 354 27.78 -15.06 17.99
C ALA A 354 27.69 -15.12 16.46
N GLN A 355 26.50 -15.35 15.94
CA GLN A 355 26.15 -15.20 14.53
C GLN A 355 25.16 -14.05 14.40
N ILE A 356 25.42 -13.17 13.42
CA ILE A 356 24.57 -12.02 13.12
C ILE A 356 24.15 -12.10 11.66
N LEU A 357 22.88 -11.79 11.42
CA LEU A 357 22.33 -11.68 10.07
C LEU A 357 22.70 -10.32 9.49
N ILE A 358 23.41 -10.30 8.36
CA ILE A 358 23.79 -9.07 7.67
C ILE A 358 23.39 -9.18 6.18
N PRO A 359 23.15 -8.05 5.48
CA PRO A 359 23.01 -8.10 4.02
C PRO A 359 24.28 -8.66 3.35
N GLU A 360 24.18 -9.61 2.41
CA GLU A 360 25.32 -10.30 1.77
C GLU A 360 26.33 -9.34 1.11
N ALA A 361 25.84 -8.19 0.63
CA ALA A 361 26.71 -7.17 0.04
C ALA A 361 27.60 -6.43 1.06
N TRP A 362 27.36 -6.59 2.36
CA TRP A 362 28.11 -5.89 3.42
C TRP A 362 29.37 -6.67 3.77
N GLN A 363 30.40 -5.93 4.16
CA GLN A 363 31.69 -6.50 4.53
C GLN A 363 32.04 -6.14 5.97
N GLU A 364 32.70 -7.08 6.66
CA GLU A 364 33.29 -6.82 7.97
C GLU A 364 34.52 -5.93 7.78
N VAL A 365 34.48 -4.71 8.32
CA VAL A 365 35.56 -3.72 8.22
C VAL A 365 36.44 -3.71 9.48
N GLU A 366 35.85 -4.04 10.62
CA GLU A 366 36.49 -4.28 11.92
C GLU A 366 35.75 -5.43 12.61
N ASP A 367 36.35 -6.08 13.62
CA ASP A 367 35.73 -7.21 14.31
C ASP A 367 34.30 -6.86 14.79
N GLY A 368 33.30 -7.53 14.22
CA GLY A 368 31.89 -7.32 14.49
C GLY A 368 31.32 -6.00 13.99
N VAL A 369 32.00 -5.26 13.11
CA VAL A 369 31.51 -4.04 12.47
C VAL A 369 31.39 -4.27 10.97
N PHE A 370 30.18 -4.10 10.46
CA PHE A 370 29.80 -4.36 9.08
C PHE A 370 29.37 -3.07 8.40
N GLU A 371 29.90 -2.84 7.19
CA GLU A 371 29.60 -1.67 6.38
C GLU A 371 29.23 -2.07 4.94
N PRO A 372 28.32 -1.33 4.28
CA PRO A 372 28.07 -1.48 2.86
C PRO A 372 29.28 -0.99 2.04
N PRO A 373 29.46 -1.45 0.78
CA PRO A 373 30.62 -1.09 -0.03
C PRO A 373 30.74 0.40 -0.39
N THR A 374 29.65 1.16 -0.28
CA THR A 374 29.50 2.50 -0.86
C THR A 374 28.99 3.58 0.10
N ALA A 375 28.61 3.26 1.34
CA ALA A 375 28.10 4.24 2.30
C ALA A 375 28.92 4.24 3.60
N GLY A 376 29.75 5.27 3.80
CA GLY A 376 30.67 5.36 4.94
C GLY A 376 30.03 5.76 6.28
N ASP A 377 28.76 6.17 6.26
CA ASP A 377 28.02 6.63 7.45
C ASP A 377 26.95 5.61 7.91
N LEU A 378 26.83 4.47 7.21
CA LEU A 378 25.92 3.37 7.55
C LEU A 378 26.73 2.18 8.05
N ARG A 379 26.45 1.70 9.26
CA ARG A 379 27.13 0.54 9.83
C ARG A 379 26.27 -0.23 10.80
N MET A 380 26.53 -1.51 10.88
CA MET A 380 25.98 -2.39 11.91
C MET A 380 27.12 -2.94 12.75
N ALA A 381 26.98 -2.89 14.06
CA ALA A 381 27.98 -3.36 15.00
C ALA A 381 27.37 -4.38 15.95
N VAL A 382 28.13 -5.43 16.23
CA VAL A 382 27.89 -6.38 17.31
C VAL A 382 29.12 -6.47 18.19
N PHE A 383 28.92 -6.41 19.50
CA PHE A 383 30.01 -6.56 20.46
C PHE A 383 29.50 -7.09 21.80
N THR A 384 30.41 -7.66 22.58
CA THR A 384 30.14 -8.12 23.94
C THR A 384 30.75 -7.18 24.97
N LEU A 385 30.09 -7.03 26.12
CA LEU A 385 30.65 -6.39 27.29
C LEU A 385 31.10 -7.43 28.32
N GLU A 386 32.33 -7.33 28.82
CA GLU A 386 32.90 -8.26 29.80
C GLU A 386 32.48 -7.89 31.24
N GLY A 387 32.07 -8.87 32.05
CA GLY A 387 31.87 -8.69 33.50
C GLY A 387 31.30 -9.89 34.26
N ASP A 388 31.77 -10.13 35.49
CA ASP A 388 31.27 -11.21 36.36
C ASP A 388 29.83 -10.97 36.86
N ASN A 389 29.02 -12.02 36.85
CA ASN A 389 27.56 -12.04 37.07
C ASN A 389 26.74 -11.29 36.00
N ALA A 390 26.60 -11.91 34.82
CA ALA A 390 25.87 -11.40 33.64
C ALA A 390 24.58 -10.63 33.95
N ASN A 391 23.67 -11.17 34.79
CA ASN A 391 22.38 -10.52 35.06
C ASN A 391 22.49 -9.25 35.93
N ARG A 392 23.48 -9.16 36.82
CA ARG A 392 23.66 -7.98 37.70
C ARG A 392 24.35 -6.85 36.93
N THR A 393 25.32 -7.22 36.10
CA THR A 393 26.06 -6.32 35.21
C THR A 393 25.16 -5.80 34.10
N ALA A 394 24.33 -6.65 33.48
CA ALA A 394 23.34 -6.26 32.47
C ALA A 394 22.39 -5.19 32.99
N ARG A 395 21.77 -5.44 34.15
CA ARG A 395 20.86 -4.46 34.77
C ARG A 395 21.57 -3.17 35.19
N ALA A 396 22.84 -3.22 35.58
CA ALA A 396 23.61 -2.03 35.91
C ALA A 396 23.95 -1.21 34.65
N TYR A 397 24.29 -1.89 33.56
CA TYR A 397 24.62 -1.27 32.28
C TYR A 397 23.40 -0.67 31.58
N ILE A 398 22.30 -1.41 31.45
CA ILE A 398 21.01 -0.92 30.91
C ILE A 398 20.56 0.34 31.68
N ARG A 399 20.70 0.34 33.01
CA ARG A 399 20.44 1.54 33.82
C ARG A 399 21.46 2.67 33.62
N GLY A 400 22.68 2.33 33.25
CA GLY A 400 23.72 3.30 32.88
C GLY A 400 23.36 4.02 31.58
N LEU A 401 22.94 3.27 30.54
CA LEU A 401 22.43 3.84 29.29
C LEU A 401 21.27 4.82 29.56
N GLU A 402 20.28 4.39 30.36
CA GLU A 402 19.17 5.26 30.78
C GLU A 402 19.65 6.54 31.51
N ALA A 403 20.81 6.51 32.17
CA ALA A 403 21.37 7.65 32.93
C ALA A 403 22.27 8.57 32.08
N ASP A 404 22.84 8.08 30.98
CA ASP A 404 23.76 8.82 30.11
C ASP A 404 23.05 9.69 29.05
N GLY A 405 21.72 9.83 29.16
CA GLY A 405 20.91 10.62 28.23
C GLY A 405 20.41 9.84 27.02
N TRP A 406 20.45 8.50 27.08
CA TRP A 406 19.95 7.64 26.00
C TRP A 406 18.44 7.45 26.19
N GLU A 407 17.69 7.58 25.11
CA GLU A 407 16.25 7.40 25.15
C GLU A 407 15.91 5.93 24.98
N LYS A 408 15.32 5.34 26.01
CA LYS A 408 14.83 3.96 25.95
C LYS A 408 13.51 3.92 25.18
N PHE A 409 13.54 3.24 24.04
CA PHE A 409 12.41 3.17 23.13
C PHE A 409 11.47 2.00 23.47
N GLY A 410 12.01 0.86 23.88
CA GLY A 410 11.21 -0.33 24.11
C GLY A 410 11.96 -1.51 24.70
N VAL A 411 11.22 -2.61 24.85
CA VAL A 411 11.77 -3.93 25.16
C VAL A 411 11.08 -4.94 24.27
N GLU A 412 11.87 -5.79 23.62
CA GLU A 412 11.40 -6.85 22.75
C GLU A 412 11.90 -8.20 23.26
N THR A 413 11.04 -9.22 23.28
CA THR A 413 11.43 -10.56 23.75
C THR A 413 11.57 -11.52 22.58
N VAL A 414 12.80 -11.85 22.22
CA VAL A 414 13.14 -12.76 21.11
C VAL A 414 13.76 -14.02 21.68
N GLU A 415 13.18 -15.19 21.35
CA GLU A 415 13.63 -16.50 21.86
C GLU A 415 13.84 -16.56 23.39
N GLY A 416 13.01 -15.83 24.14
CA GLY A 416 13.10 -15.76 25.61
C GLY A 416 14.21 -14.86 26.15
N ARG A 417 14.84 -14.03 25.30
CA ARG A 417 15.79 -12.97 25.68
C ARG A 417 15.12 -11.61 25.57
N ASP A 418 15.20 -10.81 26.62
CA ASP A 418 14.71 -9.43 26.62
C ASP A 418 15.79 -8.49 26.06
N TRP A 419 15.53 -7.95 24.86
CA TRP A 419 16.30 -6.94 24.19
C TRP A 419 15.79 -5.56 24.58
N HIS A 420 16.60 -4.80 25.30
CA HIS A 420 16.28 -3.42 25.65
C HIS A 420 16.77 -2.48 24.55
N ILE A 421 15.85 -1.73 23.93
CA ILE A 421 16.11 -0.91 22.74
C ILE A 421 16.26 0.55 23.13
N PHE A 422 17.28 1.20 22.58
CA PHE A 422 17.67 2.58 22.83
C PHE A 422 17.91 3.32 21.51
N LEU A 423 17.64 4.62 21.54
CA LEU A 423 17.98 5.55 20.46
C LEU A 423 19.00 6.58 20.95
N ILE A 424 19.95 6.89 20.09
CA ILE A 424 21.03 7.85 20.34
C ILE A 424 21.16 8.75 19.11
N ALA A 425 21.33 10.06 19.35
CA ALA A 425 21.69 11.02 18.33
C ALA A 425 23.11 11.56 18.56
N GLU A 426 23.97 11.45 17.56
CA GLU A 426 25.33 11.99 17.56
C GLU A 426 25.59 12.79 16.26
N GLY A 427 25.43 14.11 16.33
CA GLY A 427 25.55 14.96 15.14
C GLY A 427 24.40 14.68 14.16
N ASP A 428 24.75 14.35 12.91
CA ASP A 428 23.78 14.04 11.83
C ASP A 428 23.45 12.53 11.74
N LEU A 429 23.94 11.72 12.69
CA LEU A 429 23.73 10.28 12.74
C LEU A 429 22.81 9.90 13.90
N LEU A 430 21.91 8.97 13.62
CA LEU A 430 21.13 8.27 14.62
C LEU A 430 21.64 6.83 14.77
N THR A 431 21.57 6.29 15.98
CA THR A 431 21.86 4.88 16.25
C THR A 431 20.71 4.26 17.01
N VAL A 432 20.15 3.16 16.47
CA VAL A 432 19.32 2.23 17.23
C VAL A 432 20.22 1.14 17.79
N LEU A 433 20.08 0.89 19.09
CA LEU A 433 20.91 -0.07 19.82
C LEU A 433 20.06 -0.92 20.75
N SER A 434 20.41 -2.20 20.87
CA SER A 434 19.72 -3.15 21.74
C SER A 434 20.74 -3.92 22.54
N ALA A 435 20.39 -4.18 23.80
CA ALA A 435 21.23 -4.94 24.70
C ALA A 435 20.43 -6.07 25.33
N ALA A 436 20.96 -7.30 25.25
CA ALA A 436 20.41 -8.48 25.88
C ALA A 436 21.48 -9.26 26.65
N SER A 437 21.06 -9.89 27.74
CA SER A 437 21.90 -10.86 28.46
C SER A 437 21.77 -12.22 27.80
N ALA A 438 22.91 -12.82 27.43
CA ALA A 438 22.92 -14.13 26.79
C ALA A 438 24.20 -14.89 27.20
N GLY A 439 24.04 -16.12 27.68
CA GLY A 439 25.15 -16.88 28.28
C GLY A 439 25.80 -16.16 29.47
N ASP A 440 27.12 -16.03 29.46
CA ASP A 440 27.92 -15.34 30.48
C ASP A 440 28.16 -13.85 30.20
N GLY A 441 27.61 -13.30 29.09
CA GLY A 441 27.88 -11.93 28.62
C GLY A 441 26.64 -11.06 28.39
N ILE A 442 26.90 -9.81 27.98
CA ILE A 442 25.90 -8.89 27.41
C ILE A 442 26.27 -8.70 25.95
N TYR A 443 25.33 -8.97 25.06
CA TYR A 443 25.46 -8.68 23.64
C TYR A 443 24.77 -7.37 23.32
N VAL A 444 25.44 -6.58 22.49
CA VAL A 444 24.93 -5.30 22.02
C VAL A 444 24.93 -5.34 20.50
N LEU A 445 23.76 -5.07 19.91
CA LEU A 445 23.61 -4.83 18.47
C LEU A 445 23.29 -3.37 18.26
N ALA A 446 23.95 -2.73 17.30
CA ALA A 446 23.74 -1.33 16.97
C ALA A 446 23.71 -1.13 15.46
N LEU A 447 22.72 -0.38 14.98
CA LEU A 447 22.68 0.11 13.60
C LEU A 447 22.77 1.64 13.65
N THR A 448 23.77 2.19 12.98
CA THR A 448 23.97 3.63 12.84
C THR A 448 23.68 4.05 11.40
N ALA A 449 22.85 5.08 11.23
CA ALA A 449 22.51 5.65 9.93
C ALA A 449 22.16 7.16 10.03
N PRO A 450 22.21 7.92 8.92
CA PRO A 450 21.72 9.30 8.88
C PRO A 450 20.22 9.44 9.20
N GLU A 451 19.82 10.59 9.75
CA GLU A 451 18.51 10.84 10.39
C GLU A 451 17.23 10.60 9.55
N PRO A 452 17.18 10.67 8.19
CA PRO A 452 15.96 10.22 7.50
C PRO A 452 15.91 8.71 7.25
N ARG A 453 17.03 7.98 7.39
CA ARG A 453 17.13 6.58 6.94
C ARG A 453 17.04 5.55 8.08
N LEU A 454 17.21 5.97 9.34
CA LEU A 454 17.33 5.00 10.42
C LEU A 454 16.04 4.19 10.63
N GLY A 455 14.86 4.82 10.50
CA GLY A 455 13.57 4.12 10.65
C GLY A 455 13.44 2.97 9.65
N ASP A 456 13.51 3.29 8.35
CA ASP A 456 13.42 2.30 7.27
C ASP A 456 14.49 1.21 7.40
N LEU A 457 15.73 1.59 7.74
CA LEU A 457 16.83 0.63 7.89
C LEU A 457 16.70 -0.22 9.16
N ALA A 458 16.02 0.28 10.20
CA ALA A 458 15.78 -0.49 11.41
C ALA A 458 14.85 -1.67 11.12
N ASP A 459 13.76 -1.42 10.39
CA ASP A 459 12.77 -2.44 10.05
C ASP A 459 13.34 -3.51 9.12
N VAL A 460 14.16 -3.12 8.13
CA VAL A 460 14.68 -4.08 7.16
C VAL A 460 16.01 -4.73 7.56
N ILE A 461 16.87 -4.09 8.36
CA ILE A 461 18.20 -4.63 8.70
C ILE A 461 18.28 -4.99 10.18
N TYR A 462 17.88 -4.07 11.04
CA TYR A 462 18.20 -4.15 12.46
C TYR A 462 17.33 -5.17 13.21
N PHE A 463 16.00 -5.08 13.08
CA PHE A 463 15.09 -6.01 13.75
C PHE A 463 15.27 -7.45 13.25
N PRO A 464 15.39 -7.73 11.94
CA PRO A 464 15.75 -9.06 11.45
C PRO A 464 17.08 -9.58 12.02
N ALA A 465 18.08 -8.71 12.20
CA ALA A 465 19.35 -9.09 12.83
C ALA A 465 19.20 -9.41 14.33
N VAL A 466 18.31 -8.73 15.05
CA VAL A 466 17.99 -9.04 16.46
C VAL A 466 17.24 -10.37 16.56
N GLU A 467 16.29 -10.62 15.66
CA GLU A 467 15.50 -11.86 15.59
C GLU A 467 16.36 -13.09 15.29
N ALA A 468 17.25 -12.99 14.30
CA ALA A 468 18.13 -14.06 13.85
C ALA A 468 19.42 -14.20 14.69
N PHE A 469 19.57 -13.43 15.77
CA PHE A 469 20.81 -13.40 16.55
C PHE A 469 21.03 -14.71 17.34
N GLU A 470 22.06 -15.47 16.98
CA GLU A 470 22.40 -16.73 17.67
C GLU A 470 23.73 -16.64 18.41
N ILE A 471 23.84 -17.31 19.57
CA ILE A 471 25.12 -17.54 20.24
C ILE A 471 25.73 -18.79 19.62
N ALA A 472 26.92 -18.69 19.06
CA ALA A 472 27.66 -19.84 18.57
C ALA A 472 28.06 -20.73 19.77
N GLN A 473 27.59 -21.98 19.79
CA GLN A 473 27.86 -22.96 20.85
C GLN A 473 29.31 -23.45 20.90
#